data_AF-A0A9D4MDZ2-F1
#
_entry.id   AF-A0A9D4MDZ2-F1
#
_cell.length_a   1.000
_cell.length_b   1.000
_cell.length_c   1.000
_cell.angle_alpha   90.00
_cell.angle_beta   90.00
_cell.angle_gamma   90.00
#
_symmetry.space_group_name_H-M   'P 1'
#
loop_
_entity.id
_entity.type
_entity.pdbx_description
1 polymer ?
#
loop_
_entity_poly.entity_id
_entity_poly.type
_entity_poly.pdbx_seq_one_letter_code
_entity_poly.pdbx_strand_id
1 'polypeptide(L)' 'MLNDKRCDRQTIDGEVISICRSLYFVAGDTTIGIMWVQITFIGSFFPQFRFGNLKFVGLE' A
#
# COMPACT_ATOMS: atom_id res chain seq x y z
N MET A 1 11.27 11.35 4.65
CA MET A 1 10.55 10.15 4.18
C MET A 1 9.17 10.18 4.80
N LEU A 2 8.11 10.41 4.02
CA LEU A 2 6.74 10.32 4.51
C LEU A 2 6.30 8.85 4.39
N ASN A 3 5.81 8.27 5.49
CA ASN A 3 5.31 6.90 5.56
C ASN A 3 3.88 6.97 6.07
N ASP A 4 2.92 6.85 5.16
CA ASP A 4 1.51 6.80 5.53
C ASP A 4 1.06 5.34 5.58
N LYS A 5 0.59 4.91 6.76
CA LYS A 5 0.10 3.56 6.98
C LYS A 5 -1.35 3.62 7.40
N ARG A 6 -2.21 3.00 6.61
CA ARG A 6 -3.64 2.93 6.88
C ARG A 6 -4.13 1.50 6.82
N CYS A 7 -4.81 1.05 7.86
CA CYS A 7 -5.50 -0.22 7.88
C CYS A 7 -7.00 0.05 7.97
N ASP A 8 -7.75 -0.44 7.00
CA ASP A 8 -9.20 -0.37 6.98
C ASP A 8 -9.77 -1.77 7.17
N ARG A 9 -10.78 -1.89 8.05
CA ARG A 9 -11.54 -3.11 8.28
C ARG A 9 -12.84 -3.02 7.49
N GLN A 10 -13.12 -4.01 6.66
CA GLN A 10 -14.34 -4.09 5.86
C GLN A 10 -15.01 -5.44 6.07
N THR A 11 -16.33 -5.49 5.92
CA THR A 11 -17.08 -6.75 5.89
C THR A 11 -17.55 -6.97 4.46
N ILE A 12 -17.11 -8.04 3.81
CA ILE A 12 -17.50 -8.40 2.44
C ILE A 12 -18.12 -9.79 2.51
N ASP A 13 -19.35 -9.94 2.02
CA ASP A 13 -20.09 -11.21 2.01
C ASP A 13 -20.18 -11.92 3.39
N GLY A 14 -20.29 -11.14 4.46
CA GLY A 14 -20.35 -11.65 5.84
C GLY A 14 -18.99 -11.99 6.45
N GLU A 15 -17.91 -11.88 5.68
CA GLU A 15 -16.54 -12.11 6.14
C GLU A 15 -15.85 -10.81 6.51
N VAL A 16 -15.13 -10.83 7.63
CA VAL A 16 -14.33 -9.68 8.07
C VAL A 16 -12.98 -9.72 7.37
N ILE A 17 -12.69 -8.66 6.64
CA ILE A 17 -11.44 -8.46 5.91
C ILE A 17 -10.71 -7.24 6.47
N SER A 18 -9.41 -7.39 6.74
CA SER A 18 -8.54 -6.26 7.09
C SER A 18 -7.59 -5.97 5.94
N ILE A 19 -7.59 -4.73 5.46
CA ILE A 19 -6.74 -4.28 4.36
C ILE A 19 -5.79 -3.22 4.92
N CYS A 20 -4.51 -3.54 5.02
CA CYS A 20 -3.47 -2.61 5.42
C CYS A 20 -2.67 -2.14 4.21
N ARG A 21 -2.55 -0.82 4.04
CA ARG A 21 -1.74 -0.17 3.00
C ARG A 21 -0.65 0.65 3.66
N SER A 22 0.58 0.52 3.17
CA SER A 22 1.70 1.39 3.54
C SER A 22 2.23 2.07 2.28
N LEU A 23 2.38 3.39 2.32
CA LEU A 23 2.84 4.20 1.19
C LEU A 23 4.14 4.90 1.58
N TYR A 24 5.17 4.75 0.74
CA TYR A 24 6.51 5.28 0.97
C TYR A 24 6.88 6.21 -0.17
N PHE A 25 7.24 7.44 0.17
CA PHE A 25 7.80 8.38 -0.78
C PHE A 25 9.33 8.34 -0.72
N VAL A 26 9.94 8.02 -1.87
CA VAL A 26 11.38 8.05 -2.07
C VAL A 26 11.68 9.21 -3.01
N ALA A 27 12.27 10.27 -2.48
CA ALA A 27 12.73 11.41 -3.27
C ALA A 27 14.17 11.16 -3.74
N GLY A 28 14.41 11.29 -5.05
CA GLY A 28 15.74 11.47 -5.65
C GLY A 28 15.81 12.82 -6.36
N ASP A 29 16.98 13.18 -6.88
CA ASP A 29 17.29 14.55 -7.35
C ASP A 29 16.29 15.11 -8.38
N THR A 30 15.66 14.26 -9.20
CA THR A 30 14.64 14.65 -10.21
C THR A 30 13.41 13.74 -10.24
N THR A 31 13.32 12.78 -9.32
CA THR A 31 12.29 11.72 -9.38
C THR A 31 11.63 11.52 -8.03
N ILE A 32 10.29 11.49 -8.01
CA ILE A 32 9.52 11.05 -6.85
C ILE A 32 9.02 9.63 -7.11
N GLY A 33 9.50 8.68 -6.31
CA GLY A 33 9.00 7.31 -6.29
C GLY A 33 7.94 7.13 -5.20
N ILE A 34 6.79 6.57 -5.56
CA ILE A 34 5.79 6.06 -4.62
C ILE A 34 5.88 4.54 -4.60
N MET A 35 6.27 3.97 -3.47
CA MET A 35 6.17 2.54 -3.23
C MET A 35 4.95 2.27 -2.35
N TRP A 36 4.23 1.19 -2.63
CA TRP A 36 3.14 0.77 -1.75
C TRP A 36 3.12 -0.72 -1.51
N VAL A 37 2.63 -1.09 -0.33
CA VAL A 37 2.38 -2.48 0.08
C VAL A 37 0.93 -2.56 0.52
N GLN A 38 0.18 -3.51 -0.02
CA GLN A 38 -1.14 -3.88 0.48
C GLN A 38 -1.09 -5.30 1.05
N ILE A 39 -1.60 -5.45 2.27
CA ILE A 39 -1.79 -6.74 2.94
C ILE A 39 -3.28 -6.92 3.16
N THR A 40 -3.83 -8.02 2.68
CA THR A 40 -5.23 -8.38 2.85
C THR A 40 -5.33 -9.64 3.71
N PHE A 41 -6.07 -9.55 4.82
CA PHE A 41 -6.39 -10.67 5.70
C PHE A 41 -7.85 -11.06 5.48
N ILE A 42 -8.08 -12.28 5.01
CA ILE A 42 -9.41 -12.87 4.80
C ILE A 42 -9.51 -14.02 5.82
N GLY A 43 -10.20 -13.79 6.94
CA GLY A 43 -10.23 -14.74 8.05
C GLY A 43 -8.84 -15.07 8.66
N SER A 44 -8.67 -16.32 9.14
CA SER A 44 -7.39 -16.85 9.67
C SER A 44 -6.43 -17.35 8.59
N PHE A 45 -6.76 -17.17 7.31
CA PHE A 45 -5.99 -17.70 6.21
C PHE A 45 -4.96 -16.69 5.69
N PHE A 46 -3.87 -17.25 5.18
CA PHE A 46 -2.61 -16.61 4.81
C PHE A 46 -2.76 -15.20 4.22
N PRO A 47 -1.99 -14.21 4.71
CA PRO A 47 -2.05 -12.84 4.20
C PRO A 47 -1.68 -12.79 2.72
N GLN A 48 -2.51 -12.12 1.93
CA GLN A 48 -2.17 -11.81 0.53
C GLN A 48 -1.41 -10.49 0.47
N PHE A 49 -0.27 -10.51 -0.22
CA PHE A 49 0.60 -9.35 -0.37
C PHE A 49 0.58 -8.83 -1.81
N ARG A 50 0.45 -7.52 -1.97
CA ARG A 50 0.62 -6.85 -3.25
C ARG A 50 1.57 -5.67 -3.09
N PHE A 51 2.52 -5.56 -4.01
CA PHE A 51 3.53 -4.51 -4.05
C PHE A 51 3.40 -3.74 -5.35
N GLY A 52 3.64 -2.44 -5.32
CA GLY A 52 3.70 -1.62 -6.52
C GLY A 52 4.60 -0.41 -6.36
N ASN A 53 5.12 0.06 -7.49
CA ASN A 53 5.98 1.24 -7.57
C ASN A 53 5.46 2.15 -8.68
N LEU A 54 5.29 3.43 -8.38
CA LEU A 54 5.02 4.49 -9.34
C LEU A 54 6.19 5.47 -9.32
N LYS A 55 6.72 5.83 -10.49
CA LYS A 55 7.76 6.86 -10.60
C LYS A 55 7.18 8.04 -11.36
N PHE A 56 7.23 9.22 -10.73
CA PHE A 56 6.98 10.48 -11.41
C PHE A 56 8.35 11.06 -11.76
N VAL A 57 8.66 11.07 -13.06
CA VAL A 57 9.78 11.86 -13.57
C VAL A 57 9.24 13.27 -13.72
N GLY A 58 9.85 14.24 -13.04
CA GLY A 58 9.52 15.65 -13.28
C GLY A 58 9.74 15.95 -14.76
N LEU A 59 8.68 16.33 -15.47
CA LEU A 59 8.84 17.03 -16.74
C LEU A 59 9.28 18.44 -16.37
N GLU A 60 10.51 18.79 -16.75
CA GLU A 60 11.03 20.16 -16.70
C GLU A 60 10.14 21.11 -17.53
#